data_AF-A0A6M0EQN7-F1
#
_entry.id   AF-A0A6M0EQN7-F1
#
_cell.length_a   1.000
_cell.length_b   1.000
_cell.length_c   1.000
_cell.angle_alpha   90.00
_cell.angle_beta   90.00
_cell.angle_gamma   90.00
#
_symmetry.space_group_name_H-M   'P 1'
#
loop_
_entity.id
_entity.type
_entity.pdbx_description
1 polymer ?
#
loop_
_entity_poly.entity_id
_entity_poly.type
_entity_poly.pdbx_seq_one_letter_code
_entity_poly.pdbx_strand_id
1 'polypeptide(L)'
;MGTDFLGPIATSFRLRDFERLSSTFARGKFSYTQAEQLYQQAIAISKRSLGDNYPEMARNLDNLGMLYTKQGRFEEAKSLHEKALEIFEQKLGANHPWAIRCRENLEALV
;
A
#
# COMPACT_ATOMS: atom_id res chain seq x y z
N MET A 1 16.53 19.57 25.49
CA MET A 1 15.94 18.33 26.04
C MET A 1 15.08 17.70 24.95
N GLY A 2 15.44 16.51 24.46
CA GLY A 2 14.48 15.58 23.88
C GLY A 2 14.38 15.44 22.35
N THR A 3 15.40 15.81 21.56
CA THR A 3 15.52 15.29 20.19
C THR A 3 16.39 14.04 20.27
N ASP A 4 15.79 12.84 20.24
CA ASP A 4 16.40 11.58 19.79
C ASP A 4 15.55 10.36 20.20
N PHE A 5 14.75 9.81 19.26
CA PHE A 5 14.56 8.34 19.14
C PHE A 5 13.91 7.90 17.81
N LEU A 6 14.24 8.52 16.67
CA LEU A 6 13.82 8.00 15.36
C LEU A 6 15.04 7.90 14.45
N GLY A 7 15.91 6.94 14.77
CA GLY A 7 17.08 6.62 13.96
C GLY A 7 16.72 6.00 12.60
N PRO A 8 17.71 5.89 11.68
CA PRO A 8 17.55 5.46 10.28
C PRO A 8 16.96 4.05 10.07
N ILE A 9 16.76 3.27 11.14
CA ILE A 9 16.19 1.91 11.11
C ILE A 9 14.70 1.93 10.69
N ALA A 10 13.94 2.97 11.05
CA ALA A 10 12.52 3.10 10.67
C ALA A 10 12.33 3.56 9.21
N THR A 11 13.39 4.05 8.56
CA THR A 11 13.39 4.49 7.16
C THR A 11 14.01 3.43 6.25
N SER A 12 14.91 2.58 6.77
CA SER A 12 15.58 1.53 5.99
C SER A 12 14.68 0.34 5.62
N PHE A 13 13.63 0.04 6.38
CA PHE A 13 12.62 -0.97 6.01
C PHE A 13 11.62 -0.47 4.96
N ARG A 14 11.69 0.83 4.58
CA ARG A 14 10.59 1.55 3.93
C ARG A 14 10.66 1.61 2.39
N LEU A 15 11.81 1.33 1.79
CA LEU A 15 12.02 1.42 0.33
C LEU A 15 12.76 0.21 -0.26
N ARG A 16 13.78 -0.31 0.45
CA ARG A 16 14.60 -1.43 -0.04
C ARG A 16 13.81 -2.73 -0.18
N ASP A 17 12.89 -2.99 0.74
CA ASP A 17 12.04 -4.17 0.68
C ASP A 17 10.98 -4.05 -0.43
N PHE A 18 10.54 -2.83 -0.74
CA PHE A 18 9.59 -2.53 -1.81
C PHE A 18 10.18 -2.75 -3.22
N GLU A 19 11.41 -2.28 -3.48
CA GLU A 19 12.11 -2.56 -4.74
C GLU A 19 12.41 -4.05 -4.91
N ARG A 20 12.76 -4.72 -3.81
CA ARG A 20 12.99 -6.17 -3.81
C ARG A 20 11.72 -6.92 -4.18
N LEU A 21 10.58 -6.51 -3.63
CA LEU A 21 9.22 -7.04 -3.90
C LEU A 21 8.77 -6.82 -5.35
N SER A 22 8.99 -5.62 -5.89
CA SER A 22 8.67 -5.32 -7.30
C SER A 22 9.53 -6.17 -8.25
N SER A 23 10.82 -6.34 -7.93
CA SER A 23 11.74 -7.17 -8.71
C SER A 23 11.44 -8.67 -8.65
N THR A 24 10.87 -9.16 -7.54
CA THR A 24 10.48 -10.57 -7.40
C THR A 24 9.16 -10.87 -8.11
N PHE A 25 8.25 -9.87 -8.20
CA PHE A 25 7.04 -9.92 -9.03
C PHE A 25 7.38 -10.08 -10.51
N ALA A 26 8.33 -9.29 -11.00
CA ALA A 26 8.81 -9.35 -12.37
C ALA A 26 9.50 -10.70 -12.72
N ARG A 27 10.00 -11.44 -11.73
CA ARG A 27 10.75 -12.69 -11.92
C ARG A 27 9.89 -13.97 -11.88
N GLY A 28 8.56 -13.87 -11.78
CA GLY A 28 7.65 -15.01 -11.97
C GLY A 28 7.70 -16.10 -10.89
N LYS A 29 8.32 -15.85 -9.73
CA LYS A 29 8.38 -16.80 -8.58
C LYS A 29 7.27 -16.58 -7.54
N PHE A 30 6.19 -15.89 -7.89
CA PHE A 30 5.24 -15.38 -6.89
C PHE A 30 4.19 -16.39 -6.44
N SER A 31 4.16 -16.69 -5.14
CA SER A 31 2.92 -17.12 -4.47
C SER A 31 2.18 -15.85 -4.06
N TYR A 32 0.99 -15.62 -4.63
CA TYR A 32 0.11 -14.50 -4.28
C TYR A 32 -0.08 -14.37 -2.76
N THR A 33 -0.08 -15.49 -2.05
CA THR A 33 -0.17 -15.60 -0.59
C THR A 33 0.98 -14.89 0.14
N GLN A 34 2.21 -14.95 -0.37
CA GLN A 34 3.35 -14.27 0.24
C GLN A 34 3.27 -12.75 0.06
N ALA A 35 2.80 -12.26 -1.10
CA ALA A 35 2.55 -10.84 -1.30
C ALA A 35 1.48 -10.32 -0.34
N GLU A 36 0.38 -11.05 -0.22
CA GLU A 36 -0.73 -10.70 0.66
C GLU A 36 -0.25 -10.55 2.11
N GLN A 37 0.48 -11.55 2.63
CA GLN A 37 1.02 -11.50 3.99
C GLN A 37 1.96 -10.30 4.20
N LEU A 38 2.81 -9.99 3.22
CA LEU A 38 3.75 -8.88 3.32
C LEU A 38 3.06 -7.52 3.29
N TYR A 39 2.06 -7.33 2.42
CA TYR A 39 1.27 -6.09 2.41
C TYR A 39 0.47 -5.92 3.70
N GLN A 40 -0.14 -6.99 4.23
CA GLN A 40 -0.83 -6.95 5.52
C GLN A 40 0.12 -6.58 6.67
N GLN A 41 1.34 -7.13 6.69
CA GLN A 41 2.37 -6.75 7.67
C GLN A 41 2.80 -5.29 7.53
N ALA A 42 3.03 -4.81 6.30
CA ALA A 42 3.39 -3.42 6.05
C ALA A 42 2.30 -2.44 6.50
N ILE A 43 1.02 -2.78 6.28
CA ILE A 43 -0.13 -2.02 6.78
C ILE A 43 -0.14 -1.99 8.31
N ALA A 44 0.02 -3.15 8.97
CA ALA A 44 0.02 -3.23 10.44
C ALA A 44 1.17 -2.43 11.09
N ILE A 45 2.37 -2.49 10.52
CA ILE A 45 3.53 -1.72 10.98
C ILE A 45 3.27 -0.22 10.77
N SER A 46 2.79 0.17 9.59
CA SER A 46 2.49 1.58 9.28
C SER A 46 1.46 2.15 10.25
N LYS A 47 0.40 1.38 10.55
CA LYS A 47 -0.64 1.74 11.51
C LYS A 47 -0.07 2.00 12.91
N ARG A 48 0.81 1.12 13.39
CA ARG A 48 1.42 1.22 14.72
C ARG A 48 2.44 2.36 14.83
N SER A 49 3.19 2.64 13.76
CA SER A 49 4.31 3.59 13.81
C SER A 49 3.93 5.03 13.41
N LEU A 50 2.91 5.19 12.55
CA LEU A 50 2.60 6.47 11.91
C LEU A 50 1.12 6.91 12.12
N GLY A 51 0.30 6.04 12.74
CA GLY A 51 -1.14 6.23 12.89
C GLY A 51 -1.92 5.87 11.63
N ASP A 52 -3.26 5.98 11.71
CA ASP A 52 -4.20 5.39 10.76
C ASP A 52 -4.28 6.08 9.38
N ASN A 53 -3.53 7.16 9.12
CA ASN A 53 -3.79 8.02 7.96
C ASN A 53 -2.51 8.51 7.27
N TYR A 54 -1.58 7.61 6.95
CA TYR A 54 -0.36 7.98 6.20
C TYR A 54 -0.46 7.60 4.71
N PRO A 55 -0.03 8.48 3.77
CA PRO A 55 -0.07 8.19 2.32
C PRO A 55 0.62 6.89 1.91
N GLU A 56 1.68 6.50 2.62
CA GLU A 56 2.38 5.22 2.39
C GLU A 56 1.50 4.00 2.70
N MET A 57 0.62 4.11 3.69
CA MET A 57 -0.35 3.05 4.00
C MET A 57 -1.36 2.91 2.87
N ALA A 58 -1.87 4.03 2.34
CA ALA A 58 -2.79 4.05 1.20
C ALA A 58 -2.16 3.40 -0.04
N ARG A 59 -0.87 3.64 -0.28
CA ARG A 59 -0.13 2.99 -1.37
C ARG A 59 -0.04 1.47 -1.20
N ASN A 60 0.14 0.98 0.03
CA ASN A 60 0.14 -0.46 0.31
C ASN A 60 -1.26 -1.08 0.14
N LEU A 61 -2.31 -0.37 0.54
CA LEU A 61 -3.71 -0.79 0.33
C LEU A 61 -4.05 -0.87 -1.16
N ASP A 62 -3.69 0.13 -1.97
CA ASP A 62 -3.88 0.15 -3.43
C ASP A 62 -3.17 -1.04 -4.10
N ASN A 63 -1.91 -1.32 -3.70
CA ASN A 63 -1.17 -2.46 -4.23
C ASN A 63 -1.76 -3.82 -3.83
N LEU A 64 -2.30 -3.93 -2.61
CA LEU A 64 -3.01 -5.14 -2.18
C LEU A 64 -4.33 -5.31 -2.94
N GLY A 65 -5.02 -4.21 -3.23
CA GLY A 65 -6.19 -4.21 -4.11
C GLY A 65 -5.86 -4.78 -5.49
N MET A 66 -4.80 -4.26 -6.14
CA MET A 66 -4.32 -4.80 -7.42
C MET A 66 -3.97 -6.29 -7.37
N LEU A 67 -3.41 -6.76 -6.24
CA LEU A 67 -3.09 -8.17 -6.04
C LEU A 67 -4.36 -9.03 -6.01
N TYR A 68 -5.42 -8.55 -5.36
CA TYR A 68 -6.71 -9.24 -5.27
C TYR A 68 -7.46 -9.21 -6.60
N THR A 69 -7.39 -8.11 -7.35
CA THR A 69 -7.89 -8.04 -8.73
C THR A 69 -7.29 -9.14 -9.60
N LYS A 70 -5.97 -9.34 -9.53
CA LYS A 70 -5.28 -10.42 -10.26
C LYS A 70 -5.68 -11.83 -9.83
N GLN A 71 -6.23 -11.98 -8.62
CA GLN A 71 -6.73 -13.25 -8.09
C GLN A 71 -8.24 -13.45 -8.32
N GLY A 72 -8.93 -12.49 -8.95
CA GLY A 72 -10.38 -12.53 -9.13
C GLY A 72 -11.18 -12.19 -7.86
N ARG A 73 -10.52 -11.68 -6.82
CA ARG A 73 -11.13 -11.28 -5.53
C ARG A 73 -11.60 -9.82 -5.59
N PHE A 74 -12.54 -9.52 -6.49
CA PHE A 74 -12.91 -8.15 -6.83
C PHE A 74 -13.54 -7.36 -5.68
N GLU A 75 -14.40 -7.98 -4.85
CA GLU A 75 -15.01 -7.33 -3.69
C GLU A 75 -13.97 -6.89 -2.65
N GLU A 76 -12.98 -7.75 -2.39
CA GLU A 76 -11.89 -7.43 -1.46
C GLU A 76 -10.97 -6.36 -2.05
N ALA A 77 -10.70 -6.41 -3.36
CA ALA A 77 -9.94 -5.37 -4.06
C ALA A 77 -10.64 -4.01 -3.96
N LYS A 78 -11.95 -3.96 -4.21
CA LYS A 78 -12.77 -2.76 -4.16
C LYS A 78 -12.66 -2.07 -2.79
N SER A 79 -12.89 -2.81 -1.70
CA SER A 79 -12.80 -2.25 -0.34
C SER A 79 -11.42 -1.69 -0.02
N LEU A 80 -10.35 -2.28 -0.56
CA LEU A 80 -8.98 -1.79 -0.38
C LEU A 80 -8.72 -0.50 -1.15
N HIS A 81 -9.16 -0.43 -2.42
CA HIS A 81 -9.02 0.79 -3.23
C HIS A 81 -9.86 1.94 -2.68
N GLU A 82 -11.07 1.68 -2.17
CA GLU A 82 -11.91 2.71 -1.52
C GLU A 82 -11.20 3.31 -0.29
N LYS A 83 -10.66 2.46 0.59
CA LYS A 83 -9.89 2.92 1.76
C LYS A 83 -8.61 3.67 1.38
N ALA A 84 -7.90 3.20 0.36
CA ALA A 84 -6.71 3.87 -0.14
C ALA A 84 -7.04 5.26 -0.71
N LEU A 85 -8.13 5.35 -1.49
CA LEU A 85 -8.58 6.60 -2.09
C LEU A 85 -8.99 7.62 -1.02
N GLU A 86 -9.75 7.21 0.00
CA GLU A 86 -10.12 8.08 1.12
C GLU A 86 -8.89 8.74 1.77
N ILE A 87 -7.86 7.94 2.06
CA ILE A 87 -6.63 8.45 2.69
C ILE A 87 -5.87 9.37 1.73
N PHE A 88 -5.76 9.03 0.45
CA PHE A 88 -5.10 9.88 -0.54
C PHE A 88 -5.81 11.22 -0.69
N GLU A 89 -7.14 11.23 -0.76
CA GLU A 89 -7.93 12.45 -0.87
C GLU A 89 -7.81 13.31 0.39
N GLN A 90 -7.89 12.71 1.57
CA GLN A 90 -7.75 13.44 2.84
C GLN A 90 -6.36 14.04 3.06
N LYS A 91 -5.29 13.38 2.57
CA LYS A 91 -3.90 13.80 2.86
C LYS A 91 -3.21 14.55 1.74
N LEU A 92 -3.53 14.23 0.48
CA LEU A 92 -2.85 14.78 -0.69
C LEU A 92 -3.81 15.56 -1.61
N GLY A 93 -5.12 15.40 -1.42
CA GLY A 93 -6.16 15.97 -2.27
C GLY A 93 -6.50 15.09 -3.47
N ALA A 94 -7.73 15.25 -3.98
CA ALA A 94 -8.28 14.44 -5.06
C ALA A 94 -7.53 14.55 -6.40
N ASN A 95 -6.82 15.65 -6.64
CA ASN A 95 -6.05 15.87 -7.87
C ASN A 95 -4.62 15.32 -7.79
N HIS A 96 -4.23 14.71 -6.66
CA HIS A 96 -2.91 14.11 -6.53
C HIS A 96 -2.79 12.88 -7.45
N PRO A 97 -1.65 12.65 -8.14
CA PRO A 97 -1.48 11.52 -9.05
C PRO A 97 -1.81 10.15 -8.43
N TRP A 98 -1.52 9.96 -7.14
CA TRP A 98 -1.90 8.72 -6.44
C TRP A 98 -3.39 8.57 -6.20
N ALA A 99 -4.12 9.65 -5.91
CA ALA A 99 -5.57 9.61 -5.78
C ALA A 99 -6.23 9.30 -7.14
N ILE A 100 -5.77 9.95 -8.21
CA ILE A 100 -6.24 9.72 -9.58
C ILE A 100 -6.01 8.26 -9.97
N ARG A 101 -4.79 7.75 -9.83
CA ARG A 101 -4.48 6.34 -10.17
C ARG A 101 -5.29 5.34 -9.36
N CYS A 102 -5.47 5.60 -8.05
CA CYS A 102 -6.24 4.71 -7.18
C CYS A 102 -7.73 4.68 -7.59
N ARG A 103 -8.25 5.80 -8.06
CA ARG A 103 -9.61 5.91 -8.62
C ARG A 103 -9.74 5.15 -9.94
N GLU A 104 -8.79 5.29 -10.85
CA GLU A 104 -8.76 4.52 -12.10
C GLU A 104 -8.74 3.01 -11.82
N ASN A 105 -7.95 2.56 -10.84
CA ASN A 105 -7.92 1.16 -10.41
C ASN A 105 -9.28 0.69 -9.86
N LEU A 106 -9.97 1.55 -9.10
CA LEU A 106 -11.30 1.26 -8.55
C LEU A 106 -12.37 1.19 -9.65
N GLU A 107 -12.34 2.12 -10.60
CA GLU A 107 -13.26 2.17 -11.75
C GLU A 107 -13.07 0.98 -12.69
N ALA A 108 -11.84 0.45 -12.81
CA ALA A 108 -11.54 -0.72 -13.61
C ALA A 108 -12.08 -2.05 -13.03
N LEU A 109 -12.64 -2.04 -11.81
CA LEU A 109 -13.24 -3.23 -11.16
C LEU A 109 -14.73 -3.41 -11.45
N VAL A 110 -15.35 -2.45 -12.15
CA VAL A 110 -16.81 -2.38 -12.39
C VAL A 110 -17.19 -2.92 -13.76
#